data_AF-A0A948Q8F2-F1
#
_entry.id   AF-A0A948Q8F2-F1
#
_cell.length_a   1.000
_cell.length_b   1.000
_cell.length_c   1.000
_cell.angle_alpha   90.00
_cell.angle_beta   90.00
_cell.angle_gamma   90.00
#
_symmetry.space_group_name_H-M   'P 1'
#
loop_
_entity.id
_entity.type
_entity.pdbx_description
1 polymer ?
#
loop_
_entity_poly.entity_id
_entity_poly.type
_entity_poly.pdbx_seq_one_letter_code
_entity_poly.pdbx_strand_id
1 'polypeptide(L)'
;KIKLVYQIFKGHGKWQVIANITTSLTGTLKYWLVKLIISTEAVGLLALAQNLYSVLVSLIPLQTVILPIISKKIQDRFLLKHMLKKITKYALVIYSFMIFGALFVISPLIPYVFPKYAVAIPIFQLLVFKLLFGALSAPQTAVLLAYRQQKFLFICEPITLLSIIVLSPFLMLKFGLIGTVMEALITVFVIVVVREVYLRKKYALQTIGFRSFFTIDSYDRMIVRKIITKIRKIFLWQKQS
;
A
#
# COMPACT_ATOMS: atom_id res chain seq x y z
N LYS A 1 -3.82 -32.86 15.65
CA LYS A 1 -3.18 -31.78 14.85
C LYS A 1 -3.84 -31.59 13.47
N ILE A 2 -4.04 -32.64 12.67
CA ILE A 2 -4.68 -32.57 11.33
C ILE A 2 -6.10 -31.97 11.36
N LYS A 3 -6.96 -32.37 12.32
CA LYS A 3 -8.33 -31.79 12.46
C LYS A 3 -8.33 -30.27 12.71
N LEU A 4 -7.36 -29.75 13.46
CA LEU A 4 -7.25 -28.32 13.77
C LEU A 4 -6.79 -27.52 12.54
N VAL A 5 -5.85 -28.07 11.77
CA VAL A 5 -5.42 -27.49 10.47
C VAL A 5 -6.60 -27.45 9.49
N TYR A 6 -7.37 -28.54 9.39
CA TYR A 6 -8.54 -28.61 8.53
C TYR A 6 -9.62 -27.59 8.91
N GLN A 7 -9.88 -27.40 10.21
CA GLN A 7 -10.84 -26.40 10.69
C GLN A 7 -10.41 -24.96 10.36
N ILE A 8 -9.13 -24.63 10.55
CA ILE A 8 -8.59 -23.31 10.19
C ILE A 8 -8.70 -23.07 8.67
N PHE A 9 -8.38 -24.09 7.87
CA PHE A 9 -8.46 -24.02 6.41
C PHE A 9 -9.90 -23.82 5.92
N LYS A 10 -10.85 -24.58 6.47
CA LYS A 10 -12.27 -24.53 6.09
C LYS A 10 -12.96 -23.23 6.48
N GLY A 11 -12.51 -22.59 7.56
CA GLY A 11 -13.03 -21.31 8.04
C GLY A 11 -12.54 -20.11 7.23
N HIS A 12 -11.26 -19.76 7.40
CA HIS A 12 -10.70 -18.51 6.90
C HIS A 12 -9.66 -18.71 5.78
N GLY A 13 -8.97 -19.86 5.78
CA GLY A 13 -7.87 -20.14 4.84
C GLY A 13 -8.33 -20.17 3.38
N LYS A 14 -9.48 -20.79 3.08
CA LYS A 14 -10.01 -20.88 1.70
C LYS A 14 -10.17 -19.53 1.02
N TRP A 15 -10.65 -18.52 1.74
CA TRP A 15 -10.87 -17.17 1.18
C TRP A 15 -9.54 -16.49 0.86
N GLN A 16 -8.52 -16.70 1.69
CA GLN A 16 -7.19 -16.17 1.43
C GLN A 16 -6.54 -16.85 0.22
N VAL A 17 -6.69 -18.18 0.10
CA VAL A 17 -6.16 -18.92 -1.07
C VAL A 17 -6.79 -18.41 -2.36
N ILE A 18 -8.13 -18.29 -2.40
CA ILE A 18 -8.83 -17.79 -3.59
C ILE A 18 -8.41 -16.34 -3.87
N ALA A 19 -8.36 -15.47 -2.85
CA ALA A 19 -7.92 -14.09 -3.02
C ALA A 19 -6.50 -13.99 -3.62
N ASN A 20 -5.57 -14.85 -3.18
CA ASN A 20 -4.20 -14.90 -3.72
C ASN A 20 -4.18 -15.33 -5.20
N ILE A 21 -5.01 -16.30 -5.58
CA ILE A 21 -5.17 -16.73 -6.98
C ILE A 21 -5.73 -15.57 -7.81
N THR A 22 -6.79 -14.91 -7.34
CA THR A 22 -7.40 -13.76 -8.02
C THR A 22 -6.40 -12.59 -8.16
N THR A 23 -5.60 -12.33 -7.13
CA THR A 23 -4.56 -11.29 -7.16
C THR A 23 -3.49 -11.62 -8.22
N SER A 24 -3.09 -12.88 -8.33
CA SER A 24 -2.11 -13.32 -9.33
C SER A 24 -2.68 -13.21 -10.75
N LEU A 25 -3.93 -13.63 -10.95
CA LEU A 25 -4.62 -13.53 -12.24
C LEU A 25 -4.82 -12.09 -12.69
N THR A 26 -5.22 -11.19 -11.77
CA THR A 26 -5.39 -9.77 -12.08
C THR A 26 -4.08 -9.10 -12.48
N GLY A 27 -2.97 -9.46 -11.83
CA GLY A 27 -1.62 -9.01 -12.23
C GLY A 27 -1.28 -9.40 -13.67
N THR A 28 -1.48 -10.67 -14.03
CA THR A 28 -1.24 -11.17 -15.39
C THR A 28 -2.18 -10.54 -16.42
N LEU A 29 -3.47 -10.46 -16.10
CA LEU A 29 -4.51 -9.91 -16.98
C LEU A 29 -4.19 -8.46 -17.38
N LYS A 30 -3.68 -7.67 -16.43
CA LYS A 30 -3.30 -6.28 -16.67
C LYS A 30 -2.23 -6.16 -17.76
N TYR A 31 -1.20 -7.01 -17.76
CA TYR A 31 -0.19 -7.02 -18.81
C TYR A 31 -0.72 -7.51 -20.15
N TRP A 32 -1.63 -8.47 -20.15
CA TRP A 32 -2.31 -8.92 -21.36
C TRP A 32 -3.14 -7.80 -22.00
N LEU A 33 -3.90 -7.05 -21.21
CA LEU A 33 -4.67 -5.91 -21.72
C LEU A 33 -3.76 -4.83 -22.32
N VAL A 34 -2.64 -4.51 -21.66
CA VAL A 34 -1.66 -3.56 -22.19
C VAL A 34 -1.06 -4.06 -23.51
N LYS A 35 -0.73 -5.36 -23.60
CA LYS A 35 -0.21 -5.97 -24.82
C LYS A 35 -1.20 -5.88 -25.97
N LEU A 36 -2.47 -6.18 -25.71
CA LEU A 36 -3.52 -6.23 -26.73
C LEU A 36 -3.97 -4.85 -27.20
N ILE A 37 -4.03 -3.87 -26.29
CA ILE A 37 -4.58 -2.54 -26.59
C ILE A 37 -3.49 -1.56 -27.03
N ILE A 38 -2.28 -1.68 -26.47
CA ILE A 38 -1.20 -0.72 -26.70
C ILE A 38 -0.09 -1.38 -27.55
N SER A 39 0.81 -2.14 -26.91
CA SER A 39 1.87 -2.87 -27.61
C SER A 39 2.67 -3.78 -26.67
N THR A 40 3.55 -4.60 -27.22
CA THR A 40 4.53 -5.40 -26.47
C THR A 40 5.60 -4.55 -25.79
N GLU A 41 6.07 -3.47 -26.41
CA GLU A 41 7.04 -2.56 -25.78
C GLU A 41 6.43 -1.88 -24.54
N ALA A 42 5.14 -1.52 -24.62
CA ALA A 42 4.41 -0.91 -23.53
C ALA A 42 4.34 -1.79 -22.27
N VAL A 43 4.25 -3.12 -22.45
CA VAL A 43 4.33 -4.10 -21.36
C VAL A 43 5.67 -4.00 -20.64
N GLY A 44 6.77 -3.90 -21.39
CA GLY A 44 8.12 -3.77 -20.83
C GLY A 44 8.31 -2.47 -20.04
N LEU A 45 7.81 -1.35 -20.57
CA LEU A 45 7.84 -0.06 -19.87
C LEU A 45 7.05 -0.10 -18.56
N LEU A 46 5.83 -0.67 -18.59
CA LEU A 46 5.00 -0.82 -17.41
C LEU A 46 5.63 -1.75 -16.37
N ALA A 47 6.21 -2.87 -16.79
CA ALA A 47 6.85 -3.84 -15.91
C ALA A 47 8.05 -3.20 -15.18
N LEU A 48 8.89 -2.44 -15.88
CA LEU A 48 9.98 -1.71 -15.24
C LEU A 48 9.46 -0.72 -14.20
N ALA A 49 8.47 0.12 -14.57
CA ALA A 49 7.90 1.09 -13.65
C ALA A 49 7.29 0.44 -12.40
N GLN A 50 6.60 -0.71 -12.56
CA GLN A 50 6.06 -1.49 -11.44
C GLN A 50 7.16 -2.12 -10.57
N ASN A 51 8.26 -2.58 -11.17
CA ASN A 51 9.39 -3.13 -10.42
C ASN A 51 10.08 -2.04 -9.58
N LEU A 52 10.34 -0.86 -10.15
CA LEU A 52 10.89 0.28 -9.42
C LEU A 52 9.97 0.69 -8.26
N TYR A 53 8.66 0.74 -8.50
CA TYR A 53 7.67 0.98 -7.45
C TYR A 53 7.69 -0.11 -6.37
N SER A 54 7.83 -1.38 -6.75
CA SER A 54 7.86 -2.50 -5.80
C SER A 54 9.12 -2.49 -4.93
N VAL A 55 10.26 -2.12 -5.50
CA VAL A 55 11.50 -1.87 -4.74
C VAL A 55 11.30 -0.75 -3.73
N LEU A 56 10.63 0.34 -4.10
CA LEU A 56 10.30 1.39 -3.13
C LEU A 56 9.45 0.85 -1.98
N VAL A 57 8.34 0.16 -2.28
CA VAL A 57 7.44 -0.39 -1.25
C VAL A 57 8.17 -1.37 -0.32
N SER A 58 9.10 -2.17 -0.82
CA SER A 58 9.82 -3.16 -0.01
C SER A 58 10.76 -2.55 1.03
N LEU A 59 11.20 -1.30 0.87
CA LEU A 59 12.03 -0.59 1.84
C LEU A 59 11.32 -0.43 3.19
N ILE A 60 9.99 -0.36 3.20
CA ILE A 60 9.20 -0.12 4.41
C ILE A 60 8.02 -1.08 4.43
N PRO A 61 8.21 -2.33 4.92
CA PRO A 61 7.17 -3.35 4.93
C PRO A 61 6.17 -3.09 6.07
N LEU A 62 5.38 -2.02 5.97
CA LEU A 62 4.47 -1.56 7.02
C LEU A 62 3.55 -2.69 7.52
N GLN A 63 2.99 -3.48 6.61
CA GLN A 63 2.03 -4.52 6.97
C GLN A 63 2.64 -5.62 7.85
N THR A 64 3.89 -6.02 7.61
CA THR A 64 4.56 -7.08 8.40
C THR A 64 4.87 -6.60 9.81
N VAL A 65 5.15 -5.31 9.98
CA VAL A 65 5.40 -4.68 11.28
C VAL A 65 4.10 -4.42 12.04
N ILE A 66 3.06 -3.93 11.36
CA ILE A 66 1.81 -3.48 11.99
C ILE A 66 0.93 -4.66 12.43
N LEU A 67 0.85 -5.73 11.63
CA LEU A 67 -0.04 -6.86 11.88
C LEU A 67 0.12 -7.51 13.27
N PRO A 68 1.33 -7.89 13.73
CA PRO A 68 1.49 -8.49 15.07
C PRO A 68 1.12 -7.52 16.19
N ILE A 69 1.43 -6.24 16.02
CA ILE A 69 1.12 -5.17 16.99
C ILE A 69 -0.39 -5.03 17.15
N ILE A 70 -1.12 -4.94 16.03
CA ILE A 70 -2.59 -4.85 16.04
C ILE A 70 -3.21 -6.11 16.61
N SER A 71 -2.73 -7.28 16.21
CA SER A 71 -3.28 -8.58 16.66
C SER A 71 -3.20 -8.72 18.19
N LYS A 72 -2.11 -8.24 18.81
CA LYS A 72 -1.93 -8.25 20.27
C LYS A 72 -2.88 -7.30 21.01
N LYS A 73 -3.37 -6.25 20.35
CA LYS A 73 -4.17 -5.18 20.96
C LYS A 73 -5.62 -5.14 20.47
N ILE A 74 -6.06 -6.17 19.74
CA ILE A 74 -7.36 -6.22 19.07
C ILE A 74 -8.58 -6.16 20.03
N GLN A 75 -8.37 -6.54 21.30
CA GLN A 75 -9.42 -6.55 22.34
C GLN A 75 -9.69 -5.15 22.90
N ASP A 76 -8.68 -4.28 22.97
CA ASP A 76 -8.83 -2.91 23.46
C ASP A 76 -9.14 -1.97 22.29
N ARG A 77 -10.44 -1.72 22.07
CA ARG A 77 -10.90 -0.91 20.94
C ARG A 77 -10.46 0.54 21.03
N PHE A 78 -10.40 1.12 22.23
CA PHE A 78 -10.03 2.52 22.40
C PHE A 78 -8.57 2.74 22.03
N LEU A 79 -7.70 1.89 22.59
CA LEU A 79 -6.28 1.89 22.28
C LEU A 79 -6.04 1.57 20.81
N LEU A 80 -6.73 0.57 20.25
CA LEU A 80 -6.62 0.24 18.83
C LEU A 80 -6.98 1.42 17.93
N LYS A 81 -8.09 2.13 18.20
CA LYS A 81 -8.49 3.31 17.43
C LYS A 81 -7.42 4.40 17.46
N HIS A 82 -6.84 4.66 18.64
CA HIS A 82 -5.75 5.63 18.77
C HIS A 82 -4.51 5.19 17.99
N MET A 83 -4.11 3.92 18.13
CA MET A 83 -2.97 3.36 17.41
C MET A 83 -3.14 3.43 15.90
N LEU A 84 -4.33 3.11 15.37
CA LEU A 84 -4.57 3.15 13.93
C LEU A 84 -4.38 4.55 13.36
N LYS A 85 -4.91 5.59 14.02
CA LYS A 85 -4.70 6.97 13.59
C LYS A 85 -3.21 7.34 13.57
N LYS A 86 -2.46 6.90 14.57
CA LYS A 86 -1.01 7.15 14.66
C LYS A 86 -0.20 6.41 13.61
N ILE A 87 -0.49 5.13 13.42
CA ILE A 87 0.13 4.30 12.39
C ILE A 87 -0.13 4.91 11.01
N THR A 88 -1.37 5.26 10.70
CA THR A 88 -1.73 5.93 9.43
C THR A 88 -1.03 7.28 9.28
N LYS A 89 -0.96 8.09 10.34
CA LYS A 89 -0.24 9.37 10.34
C LYS A 89 1.23 9.21 9.97
N TYR A 90 1.95 8.34 10.69
CA TYR A 90 3.37 8.15 10.43
C TYR A 90 3.63 7.45 9.10
N ALA A 91 2.79 6.50 8.70
CA ALA A 91 2.85 5.88 7.38
C ALA A 91 2.72 6.93 6.27
N LEU A 92 1.77 7.87 6.39
CA LEU A 92 1.62 8.95 5.42
C LEU A 92 2.85 9.86 5.38
N VAL A 93 3.39 10.27 6.52
CA VAL A 93 4.62 11.09 6.57
C VAL A 93 5.79 10.37 5.88
N ILE A 94 6.01 9.10 6.25
CA ILE A 94 7.08 8.27 5.68
C ILE A 94 6.92 8.12 4.17
N TYR A 95 5.71 7.78 3.71
CA TYR A 95 5.44 7.62 2.27
C TYR A 95 5.47 8.94 1.52
N SER A 96 5.13 10.07 2.13
CA SER A 96 5.35 11.40 1.53
C SER A 96 6.83 11.68 1.30
N PHE A 97 7.71 11.34 2.24
CA PHE A 97 9.16 11.44 2.03
C PHE A 97 9.66 10.49 0.94
N MET A 98 9.13 9.27 0.87
CA MET A 98 9.47 8.33 -0.21
C MET A 98 9.01 8.82 -1.58
N ILE A 99 7.81 9.41 -1.67
CA ILE A 99 7.30 10.04 -2.90
C ILE A 99 8.24 11.17 -3.30
N PHE A 100 8.61 12.04 -2.37
CA PHE A 100 9.56 13.12 -2.64
C PHE A 100 10.91 12.57 -3.16
N GLY A 101 11.50 11.60 -2.47
CA GLY A 101 12.73 10.96 -2.92
C GLY A 101 12.59 10.29 -4.29
N ALA A 102 11.47 9.63 -4.56
CA ALA A 102 11.23 8.99 -5.85
C ALA A 102 11.09 9.99 -7.00
N LEU A 103 10.40 11.12 -6.78
CA LEU A 103 10.18 12.15 -7.79
C LEU A 103 11.46 12.97 -8.06
N PHE A 104 12.17 13.37 -7.01
CA PHE A 104 13.28 14.34 -7.14
C PHE A 104 14.68 13.71 -7.12
N VAL A 105 14.84 12.49 -6.60
CA VAL A 105 16.13 11.80 -6.54
C VAL A 105 16.17 10.63 -7.52
N ILE A 106 15.20 9.71 -7.44
CA ILE A 106 15.24 8.49 -8.27
C ILE A 106 14.89 8.79 -9.72
N SER A 107 13.83 9.56 -9.99
CA SER A 107 13.37 9.81 -11.36
C SER A 107 14.47 10.44 -12.25
N PRO A 108 15.24 11.45 -11.79
CA PRO A 108 16.35 11.99 -12.57
C PRO A 108 17.53 11.03 -12.74
N LEU A 109 17.69 10.03 -11.87
CA LEU A 109 18.75 9.02 -12.00
C LEU A 109 18.42 7.93 -13.04
N ILE A 110 17.14 7.69 -13.33
CA ILE A 110 16.70 6.62 -14.24
C ILE A 110 17.33 6.75 -15.64
N PRO A 111 17.38 7.91 -16.32
CA PRO A 111 18.00 8.02 -17.64
C PRO A 111 19.49 7.67 -17.67
N TYR A 112 20.21 7.90 -16.55
CA TYR A 112 21.64 7.60 -16.47
C TYR A 112 21.90 6.10 -16.32
N VAL A 113 21.03 5.39 -15.59
CA VAL A 113 21.17 3.94 -15.36
C VAL A 113 20.48 3.12 -16.45
N PHE A 114 19.34 3.60 -16.96
CA PHE A 114 18.44 2.92 -17.90
C PHE A 114 18.00 3.86 -19.03
N PRO A 115 18.91 4.30 -19.92
CA PRO A 115 18.62 5.33 -20.93
C PRO A 115 17.47 4.95 -21.87
N LYS A 116 17.36 3.67 -22.25
CA LYS A 116 16.28 3.15 -23.11
C LYS A 116 14.88 3.21 -22.47
N TYR A 117 14.81 3.44 -21.16
CA TYR A 117 13.57 3.40 -20.39
C TYR A 117 13.16 4.79 -19.86
N ALA A 118 13.72 5.87 -20.40
CA ALA A 118 13.29 7.22 -20.03
C ALA A 118 11.78 7.44 -20.19
N VAL A 119 11.16 6.78 -21.16
CA VAL A 119 9.70 6.82 -21.41
C VAL A 119 8.88 6.20 -20.25
N ALA A 120 9.48 5.34 -19.42
CA ALA A 120 8.81 4.76 -18.24
C ALA A 120 8.78 5.72 -17.03
N ILE A 121 9.52 6.82 -17.05
CA ILE A 121 9.64 7.75 -15.91
C ILE A 121 8.28 8.35 -15.51
N PRO A 122 7.46 8.89 -16.44
CA PRO A 122 6.15 9.44 -16.06
C PRO A 122 5.22 8.38 -15.46
N ILE A 123 5.30 7.13 -15.94
CA ILE A 123 4.51 6.00 -15.43
C ILE A 123 4.93 5.69 -14.00
N PHE A 124 6.23 5.65 -13.73
CA PHE A 124 6.78 5.45 -12.40
C PHE A 124 6.40 6.59 -11.44
N GLN A 125 6.54 7.85 -11.86
CA GLN A 125 6.18 9.02 -11.08
C GLN A 125 4.70 9.00 -10.66
N LEU A 126 3.80 8.61 -11.57
CA LEU A 126 2.38 8.45 -11.25
C LEU A 126 2.11 7.26 -10.33
N LEU A 127 2.77 6.12 -10.55
CA LEU A 127 2.63 4.92 -9.71
C LEU A 127 3.04 5.19 -8.26
N VAL A 128 4.06 6.00 -8.05
CA VAL A 128 4.56 6.38 -6.72
C VAL A 128 3.48 7.03 -5.85
N PHE A 129 2.49 7.72 -6.43
CA PHE A 129 1.35 8.24 -5.67
C PHE A 129 0.45 7.14 -5.06
N LYS A 130 0.52 5.89 -5.54
CA LYS A 130 -0.13 4.75 -4.87
C LYS A 130 0.37 4.55 -3.44
N LEU A 131 1.57 5.02 -3.10
CA LEU A 131 2.10 4.97 -1.75
C LEU A 131 1.18 5.70 -0.76
N LEU A 132 0.59 6.85 -1.13
CA LEU A 132 -0.34 7.58 -0.26
C LEU A 132 -1.51 6.70 0.19
N PHE A 133 -2.10 5.95 -0.75
CA PHE A 133 -3.17 5.02 -0.43
C PHE A 133 -2.66 3.76 0.27
N GLY A 134 -1.41 3.36 0.03
CA GLY A 134 -0.73 2.31 0.78
C GLY A 134 -0.67 2.61 2.29
N ALA A 135 -0.42 3.87 2.68
CA ALA A 135 -0.41 4.28 4.09
C ALA A 135 -1.78 4.10 4.77
N LEU A 136 -2.87 4.24 4.01
CA LEU A 136 -4.24 4.03 4.49
C LEU A 136 -4.60 2.54 4.47
N SER A 137 -4.27 1.85 3.38
CA SER A 137 -4.68 0.46 3.12
C SER A 137 -3.96 -0.55 4.02
N ALA A 138 -2.68 -0.32 4.33
CA ALA A 138 -1.89 -1.23 5.16
C ALA A 138 -2.48 -1.46 6.57
N PRO A 139 -2.76 -0.41 7.38
CA PRO A 139 -3.38 -0.59 8.69
C PRO A 139 -4.79 -1.17 8.58
N GLN A 140 -5.59 -0.77 7.59
CA GLN A 140 -6.94 -1.33 7.37
C GLN A 140 -6.89 -2.84 7.12
N THR A 141 -5.99 -3.29 6.25
CA THR A 141 -5.79 -4.71 5.93
C THR A 141 -5.36 -5.47 7.18
N ALA A 142 -4.41 -4.93 7.95
CA ALA A 142 -3.94 -5.57 9.18
C ALA A 142 -5.06 -5.73 10.23
N VAL A 143 -5.93 -4.73 10.40
CA VAL A 143 -7.11 -4.81 11.27
C VAL A 143 -8.10 -5.86 10.78
N LEU A 144 -8.41 -5.87 9.49
CA LEU A 144 -9.37 -6.82 8.92
C LEU A 144 -8.87 -8.26 9.04
N LEU A 145 -7.56 -8.49 8.85
CA LEU A 145 -6.94 -9.80 9.10
C LEU A 145 -7.00 -10.18 10.58
N ALA A 146 -6.70 -9.26 11.50
CA ALA A 146 -6.79 -9.49 12.94
C ALA A 146 -8.22 -9.84 13.40
N TYR A 147 -9.25 -9.21 12.82
CA TYR A 147 -10.67 -9.55 13.03
C TYR A 147 -11.16 -10.74 12.20
N ARG A 148 -10.27 -11.45 11.51
CA ARG A 148 -10.59 -12.63 10.67
C ARG A 148 -11.67 -12.35 9.61
N GLN A 149 -11.60 -11.19 8.96
CA GLN A 149 -12.52 -10.75 7.91
C GLN A 149 -12.00 -11.06 6.49
N GLN A 150 -11.38 -12.22 6.29
CA GLN A 150 -10.83 -12.63 4.98
C GLN A 150 -11.91 -12.71 3.89
N LYS A 151 -13.16 -13.09 4.25
CA LYS A 151 -14.28 -13.08 3.29
C LYS A 151 -14.55 -11.68 2.74
N PHE A 152 -14.47 -10.64 3.58
CA PHE A 152 -14.68 -9.26 3.14
C PHE A 152 -13.51 -8.77 2.27
N LEU A 153 -12.27 -9.11 2.64
CA LEU A 153 -11.10 -8.83 1.81
C LEU A 153 -11.23 -9.49 0.44
N PHE A 154 -11.68 -10.74 0.39
CA PHE A 154 -11.98 -11.44 -0.85
C PHE A 154 -13.06 -10.73 -1.69
N ILE A 155 -14.14 -10.21 -1.08
CA ILE A 155 -15.17 -9.44 -1.80
C ILE A 155 -14.62 -8.14 -2.40
N CYS A 156 -13.52 -7.60 -1.89
CA CYS A 156 -12.86 -6.45 -2.51
C CYS A 156 -12.13 -6.84 -3.81
N GLU A 157 -11.71 -8.10 -3.99
CA GLU A 157 -10.96 -8.53 -5.18
C GLU A 157 -11.78 -8.49 -6.47
N PRO A 158 -13.07 -8.87 -6.50
CA PRO A 158 -13.95 -8.62 -7.64
C PRO A 158 -14.01 -7.16 -8.06
N ILE A 159 -13.94 -6.20 -7.12
CA ILE A 159 -13.91 -4.77 -7.45
C ILE A 159 -12.64 -4.43 -8.24
N THR A 160 -11.49 -4.96 -7.81
CA THR A 160 -10.22 -4.83 -8.54
C THR A 160 -10.33 -5.45 -9.94
N LEU A 161 -10.85 -6.68 -10.04
CA LEU A 161 -10.97 -7.40 -11.31
C LEU A 161 -11.91 -6.66 -12.27
N LEU A 162 -13.08 -6.21 -11.80
CA LEU A 162 -14.03 -5.44 -12.59
C LEU A 162 -13.43 -4.12 -13.07
N SER A 163 -12.69 -3.42 -12.21
CA SER A 163 -12.00 -2.20 -12.62
C SER A 163 -10.95 -2.47 -13.70
N ILE A 164 -10.20 -3.57 -13.59
CA ILE A 164 -9.23 -3.98 -14.60
C ILE A 164 -9.91 -4.33 -15.94
N ILE A 165 -11.06 -5.00 -15.93
CA ILE A 165 -11.74 -5.43 -17.16
C ILE A 165 -12.51 -4.29 -17.81
N VAL A 166 -13.14 -3.41 -17.02
CA VAL A 166 -14.06 -2.39 -17.53
C VAL A 166 -13.38 -1.02 -17.62
N LEU A 167 -12.82 -0.54 -16.51
CA LEU A 167 -12.26 0.81 -16.44
C LEU A 167 -10.89 0.90 -17.13
N SER A 168 -10.05 -0.13 -17.00
CA SER A 168 -8.68 -0.11 -17.55
C SER A 168 -8.65 0.03 -19.08
N PRO A 169 -9.38 -0.78 -19.89
CA PRO A 169 -9.38 -0.64 -21.34
C PRO A 169 -9.86 0.74 -21.79
N PHE A 170 -10.93 1.26 -21.15
CA PHE A 170 -11.44 2.59 -21.47
C PHE A 170 -10.40 3.69 -21.23
N LEU A 171 -9.67 3.64 -20.11
CA LEU A 171 -8.61 4.60 -19.82
C LEU A 171 -7.37 4.38 -20.69
N MET A 172 -7.03 3.14 -21.05
CA MET A 172 -5.93 2.83 -21.95
C MET A 172 -6.17 3.38 -23.36
N LEU A 173 -7.39 3.26 -23.89
CA LEU A 173 -7.74 3.80 -25.20
C LEU A 173 -7.63 5.34 -25.26
N LYS A 174 -7.86 6.04 -24.14
CA LYS A 174 -7.80 7.51 -24.07
C LYS A 174 -6.43 8.05 -23.69
N PHE A 175 -5.72 7.38 -22.78
CA PHE A 175 -4.51 7.90 -22.14
C PHE A 175 -3.30 6.97 -22.27
N GLY A 176 -3.40 5.88 -23.04
CA GLY A 176 -2.34 4.88 -23.18
C GLY A 176 -1.94 4.26 -21.84
N LEU A 177 -0.63 4.11 -21.62
CA LEU A 177 -0.07 3.54 -20.39
C LEU A 177 -0.41 4.34 -19.13
N ILE A 178 -0.58 5.66 -19.27
CA ILE A 178 -1.00 6.51 -18.14
C ILE A 178 -2.38 6.08 -17.66
N GLY A 179 -3.28 5.73 -18.58
CA GLY A 179 -4.61 5.22 -18.26
C GLY A 179 -4.59 3.98 -17.37
N THR A 180 -3.62 3.10 -17.58
CA THR A 180 -3.38 1.90 -16.76
C THR A 180 -2.98 2.22 -15.31
N VAL A 181 -2.25 3.32 -15.10
CA VAL A 181 -1.85 3.79 -13.77
C VAL A 181 -3.01 4.54 -13.10
N MET A 182 -3.73 5.36 -13.86
CA MET A 182 -4.92 6.07 -13.39
C MET A 182 -5.99 5.10 -12.88
N GLU A 183 -6.27 4.03 -13.64
CA GLU A 183 -7.13 2.94 -13.18
C GLU A 183 -6.65 2.41 -11.82
N ALA A 184 -5.35 2.09 -11.70
CA ALA A 184 -4.80 1.52 -10.48
C ALA A 184 -4.95 2.45 -9.25
N LEU A 185 -4.81 3.77 -9.45
CA LEU A 185 -5.00 4.79 -8.41
C LEU A 185 -6.48 4.88 -8.01
N ILE A 186 -7.39 4.94 -8.98
CA ILE A 186 -8.84 4.99 -8.75
C ILE A 186 -9.30 3.73 -8.01
N THR A 187 -8.92 2.54 -8.47
CA THR A 187 -9.27 1.26 -7.87
C THR A 187 -8.82 1.17 -6.42
N VAL A 188 -7.56 1.53 -6.15
CA VAL A 188 -7.02 1.52 -4.79
C VAL A 188 -7.73 2.55 -3.89
N PHE A 189 -8.04 3.73 -4.41
CA PHE A 189 -8.82 4.73 -3.66
C PHE A 189 -10.20 4.19 -3.28
N VAL A 190 -10.93 3.61 -4.23
CA VAL A 190 -12.24 2.99 -3.98
C VAL A 190 -12.13 1.90 -2.92
N ILE A 191 -11.15 1.01 -3.01
CA ILE A 191 -10.93 -0.07 -2.02
C ILE A 191 -10.66 0.50 -0.63
N VAL A 192 -9.81 1.53 -0.51
CA VAL A 192 -9.51 2.19 0.77
C VAL A 192 -10.76 2.80 1.38
N VAL A 193 -11.60 3.46 0.57
CA VAL A 193 -12.87 4.05 1.02
C VAL A 193 -13.84 2.96 1.47
N VAL A 194 -14.02 1.90 0.68
CA VAL A 194 -14.90 0.77 1.01
C VAL A 194 -14.48 0.11 2.33
N ARG A 195 -13.17 -0.13 2.50
CA ARG A 195 -12.61 -0.70 3.73
C ARG A 195 -12.79 0.25 4.93
N GLU A 196 -12.57 1.55 4.74
CA GLU A 196 -12.77 2.54 5.80
C GLU A 196 -14.23 2.60 6.25
N VAL A 197 -15.17 2.64 5.31
CA VAL A 197 -16.61 2.64 5.60
C VAL A 197 -17.01 1.37 6.34
N TYR A 198 -16.50 0.21 5.91
CA TYR A 198 -16.75 -1.06 6.56
C TYR A 198 -16.23 -1.09 8.01
N LEU A 199 -14.99 -0.65 8.24
CA LEU A 199 -14.38 -0.58 9.57
C LEU A 199 -15.14 0.37 10.51
N ARG A 200 -15.60 1.51 9.97
CA ARG A 200 -16.42 2.47 10.73
C ARG A 200 -17.77 1.89 11.10
N LYS A 201 -18.49 1.30 10.15
CA LYS A 201 -19.83 0.75 10.39
C LYS A 201 -19.81 -0.48 11.29
N LYS A 202 -18.87 -1.41 11.08
CA LYS A 202 -18.86 -2.70 11.78
C LYS A 202 -18.13 -2.67 13.12
N TYR A 203 -17.04 -1.89 13.23
CA TYR A 203 -16.17 -1.90 14.42
C TYR A 203 -16.05 -0.55 15.11
N ALA A 204 -16.70 0.50 14.60
CA ALA A 204 -16.52 1.89 15.08
C ALA A 204 -15.06 2.37 15.06
N LEU A 205 -14.22 1.74 14.23
CA LEU A 205 -12.81 2.08 14.05
C LEU A 205 -12.65 3.07 12.90
N GLN A 206 -11.79 4.06 13.11
CA GLN A 206 -11.46 5.09 12.12
C GLN A 206 -9.96 5.08 11.94
N THR A 207 -9.49 4.79 10.72
CA THR A 207 -8.06 4.87 10.41
C THR A 207 -7.66 6.27 9.96
N ILE A 208 -8.61 7.01 9.38
CA ILE A 208 -8.42 8.36 8.87
C ILE A 208 -9.01 9.37 9.86
N GLY A 209 -8.17 10.29 10.35
CA GLY A 209 -8.61 11.46 11.10
C GLY A 209 -7.96 12.72 10.55
N PHE A 210 -8.70 13.53 9.81
CA PHE A 210 -8.17 14.77 9.21
C PHE A 210 -7.50 15.67 10.27
N ARG A 211 -8.17 15.86 11.42
CA ARG A 211 -7.64 16.63 12.56
C ARG A 211 -6.36 16.03 13.16
N SER A 212 -6.19 14.70 13.15
CA SER A 212 -5.00 14.07 13.73
C SER A 212 -3.73 14.26 12.90
N PHE A 213 -3.85 14.59 11.61
CA PHE A 213 -2.69 14.88 10.76
C PHE A 213 -2.03 16.21 11.12
N PHE A 214 -2.83 17.23 11.38
CA PHE A 214 -2.36 18.60 11.64
C PHE A 214 -2.06 18.88 13.13
N THR A 215 -2.36 17.95 14.03
CA THR A 215 -2.11 18.14 15.47
C THR A 215 -0.83 17.40 15.88
N ILE A 216 0.12 18.13 16.47
CA ILE A 216 1.32 17.57 17.10
C ILE A 216 1.00 17.27 18.57
N ASP A 217 0.91 16.00 18.94
CA ASP A 217 0.61 15.64 20.33
C ASP A 217 1.86 15.37 21.18
N SER A 218 1.65 15.03 22.44
CA SER A 218 2.73 14.68 23.39
C SER A 218 3.51 13.43 22.93
N TYR A 219 2.83 12.49 22.26
CA TYR A 219 3.45 11.27 21.75
C TYR A 219 4.39 11.57 20.58
N ASP A 220 3.99 12.44 19.66
CA ASP A 220 4.82 12.94 18.56
C ASP A 220 6.10 13.59 19.12
N ARG A 221 5.94 14.48 20.13
CA ARG A 221 7.07 15.12 20.82
C ARG A 221 7.99 14.10 21.51
N MET A 222 7.43 13.07 22.13
CA MET A 222 8.22 12.01 22.77
C MET A 222 9.04 11.22 21.74
N ILE A 223 8.45 10.85 20.60
CA ILE A 223 9.16 10.13 19.54
C ILE A 223 10.31 10.98 18.99
N VAL A 224 10.04 12.24 18.66
CA VAL A 224 11.06 13.17 18.15
C VAL A 224 12.20 13.32 19.16
N ARG A 225 11.90 13.52 20.45
CA ARG A 225 12.92 13.59 21.51
C ARG A 225 13.76 12.32 21.60
N LYS A 226 13.14 11.12 21.53
CA LYS A 226 13.86 9.84 21.53
C LYS A 226 14.78 9.69 20.33
N ILE A 227 14.31 10.07 19.13
CA ILE A 227 15.11 10.02 17.90
C ILE A 227 16.30 10.98 18.00
N ILE A 228 16.08 12.24 18.36
CA ILE A 228 17.14 13.25 18.52
C ILE A 228 18.17 12.80 19.55
N THR A 229 17.73 12.28 20.70
CA THR A 229 18.65 11.81 21.74
C THR A 229 19.50 10.64 21.26
N LYS A 230 18.92 9.71 20.48
CA LYS A 230 19.66 8.57 19.93
C LYS A 230 20.66 9.00 18.85
N ILE A 231 20.26 9.91 17.96
CA ILE A 231 21.15 10.47 16.92
C ILE A 231 22.32 11.22 17.58
N ARG A 232 22.03 12.05 18.58
CA ARG A 232 23.07 12.79 19.32
C ARG A 232 24.08 11.85 19.99
N LYS A 233 23.61 10.73 20.57
CA LYS A 233 24.50 9.71 21.13
C LYS A 233 25.42 9.07 20.08
N ILE A 234 24.89 8.74 18.91
CA ILE A 234 25.69 8.15 17.82
C ILE A 234 26.75 9.14 17.33
N PHE A 235 26.38 10.41 17.15
CA PHE A 235 27.30 11.44 16.69
C PHE A 235 28.40 11.76 17.73
N LEU A 236 28.07 11.75 19.02
CA LEU A 236 29.07 11.95 20.08
C LEU A 236 30.06 10.78 20.19
N TRP A 237 29.61 9.55 19.92
CA TRP A 237 30.49 8.38 19.94
C TRP A 237 31.51 8.40 18.79
N GLN A 238 31.11 8.82 17.59
CA GLN A 238 32.02 8.99 16.45
C GLN A 238 33.06 10.11 16.63
N LYS A 239 32.85 11.03 17.57
CA LYS A 239 33.82 12.11 17.86
C LYS A 239 34.86 11.71 18.93
N GLN A 240 34.66 10.56 19.58
CA GLN A 240 35.57 10.02 20.61
C GLN A 240 36.41 8.84 20.12
N SER A 241 36.13 8.32 18.92
CA SER A 241 36.92 7.32 18.20
C SER A 241 37.80 7.97 17.14
#